data_AF-A0A2H0UY21-F1
#
_entry.id   AF-A0A2H0UY21-F1
#
_cell.length_a   1.000
_cell.length_b   1.000
_cell.length_c   1.000
_cell.angle_alpha   90.00
_cell.angle_beta   90.00
_cell.angle_gamma   90.00
#
_symmetry.space_group_name_H-M   'P 1'
#
loop_
_entity.id
_entity.type
_entity.pdbx_description
1 polymer ?
#
loop_
_entity_poly.entity_id
_entity_poly.type
_entity_poly.pdbx_seq_one_letter_code
_entity_poly.pdbx_strand_id
1 'polypeptide(L)'
;MYMIISPDVRIKSTIRSGSVYLFKEDSFENCNKKHYFIVLNSNPLSGELLFLVWAKTLSAKVYLYIDNSSLPLDTFVDITEQCDWCPNPTVVDCNNLIEKDISELIDKLKDKKLDMIGLVSVDTLKNLVAGVLKSPLVDRRIKKLLQVDNQ
;
A
#
# COMPACT_ATOMS: atom_id res chain seq x y z
N MET A 1 -19.46 -15.51 26.63
CA MET A 1 -19.84 -14.24 25.97
C MET A 1 -18.62 -13.77 25.18
N TYR A 2 -18.60 -13.94 23.86
CA TYR A 2 -17.46 -13.48 23.06
C TYR A 2 -17.50 -11.96 22.97
N MET A 3 -16.41 -11.29 23.36
CA MET A 3 -16.28 -9.85 23.24
C MET A 3 -16.14 -9.52 21.74
N ILE A 4 -17.17 -8.93 21.14
CA ILE A 4 -17.10 -8.46 19.76
C ILE A 4 -16.26 -7.18 19.78
N ILE A 5 -15.01 -7.29 19.33
CA ILE A 5 -14.13 -6.13 19.17
C ILE A 5 -14.64 -5.30 18.00
N SER A 6 -14.88 -4.01 18.21
CA SER A 6 -15.40 -3.11 17.18
C SER A 6 -14.39 -2.94 16.02
N PRO A 7 -14.86 -2.70 14.78
CA PRO A 7 -13.99 -2.53 13.61
C PRO A 7 -12.93 -1.43 13.78
N ASP A 8 -13.26 -0.34 14.47
CA ASP A 8 -12.32 0.75 14.74
C ASP A 8 -11.17 0.31 15.65
N VAL A 9 -11.46 -0.43 16.73
CA VAL A 9 -10.44 -0.98 17.63
C VAL A 9 -9.57 -1.99 16.89
N ARG A 10 -10.17 -2.81 16.00
CA ARG A 10 -9.41 -3.79 15.20
C ARG A 10 -8.44 -3.11 14.22
N ILE A 11 -8.89 -2.12 13.45
CA ILE A 11 -8.00 -1.39 12.53
C ILE A 11 -6.93 -0.65 13.32
N LYS A 12 -7.30 0.14 14.33
CA LYS A 12 -6.35 0.98 15.08
C LYS A 12 -5.32 0.15 15.87
N SER A 13 -5.65 -1.06 16.30
CA SER A 13 -4.70 -1.94 17.00
C SER A 13 -3.76 -2.73 16.07
N THR A 14 -4.07 -2.79 14.77
CA THR A 14 -3.31 -3.62 13.80
C THR A 14 -2.60 -2.80 12.73
N ILE A 15 -3.02 -1.55 12.51
CA ILE A 15 -2.42 -0.67 11.52
C ILE A 15 -1.05 -0.19 11.98
N ARG A 16 -0.05 -0.44 11.14
CA ARG A 16 1.34 0.00 11.29
C ARG A 16 1.98 0.15 9.91
N SER A 17 3.15 0.76 9.86
CA SER A 17 3.94 0.82 8.63
C SER A 17 4.17 -0.59 8.09
N GLY A 18 3.98 -0.75 6.78
CA GLY A 18 4.09 -2.02 6.10
C GLY A 18 2.87 -2.94 6.24
N SER A 19 1.81 -2.55 6.97
CA SER A 19 0.57 -3.33 7.01
C SER A 19 0.00 -3.52 5.61
N VAL A 20 -0.41 -4.74 5.30
CA VAL A 20 -1.00 -5.12 4.02
C VAL A 20 -2.50 -5.38 4.19
N TYR A 21 -3.29 -4.72 3.36
CA TYR A 21 -4.74 -4.88 3.29
C TYR A 21 -5.15 -5.35 1.90
N LEU A 22 -6.18 -6.18 1.81
CA LEU A 22 -6.77 -6.62 0.53
C LEU A 22 -8.20 -6.12 0.44
N PHE A 23 -8.45 -5.22 -0.50
CA PHE A 23 -9.79 -4.69 -0.76
C PHE A 23 -9.94 -4.25 -2.21
N LYS A 24 -11.17 -3.97 -2.63
CA LYS A 24 -11.45 -3.36 -3.93
C LYS A 24 -11.34 -1.84 -3.80
N GLU A 25 -10.54 -1.24 -4.68
CA GLU A 25 -10.41 0.20 -4.77
C GLU A 25 -11.39 0.76 -5.79
N ASP A 26 -12.19 1.71 -5.34
CA ASP A 26 -13.33 2.24 -6.11
C ASP A 26 -12.85 3.18 -7.23
N SER A 27 -11.65 3.76 -7.09
CA SER A 27 -11.01 4.58 -8.13
C SER A 27 -10.45 3.77 -9.33
N PHE A 28 -10.37 2.44 -9.23
CA PHE A 28 -9.93 1.60 -10.35
C PHE A 28 -11.11 1.30 -11.28
N GLU A 29 -11.26 2.13 -12.31
CA GLU A 29 -12.29 1.95 -13.34
C GLU A 29 -12.23 0.54 -13.94
N ASN A 30 -13.39 -0.10 -14.04
CA ASN A 30 -13.57 -1.45 -14.63
C ASN A 30 -12.78 -2.57 -13.94
N CYS A 31 -12.20 -2.35 -12.75
CA CYS A 31 -11.53 -3.40 -12.00
C CYS A 31 -12.44 -3.97 -10.91
N ASN A 32 -12.93 -5.21 -11.10
CA ASN A 32 -13.73 -5.92 -10.10
C ASN A 32 -12.90 -6.79 -9.14
N LYS A 33 -11.57 -6.67 -9.19
CA LYS A 33 -10.66 -7.48 -8.37
C LYS A 33 -10.24 -6.71 -7.12
N LYS A 34 -9.97 -7.45 -6.03
CA LYS A 34 -9.28 -6.89 -4.87
C LYS A 34 -7.79 -6.75 -5.18
N HIS A 35 -7.15 -5.75 -4.58
CA HIS A 35 -5.71 -5.50 -4.69
C HIS A 35 -5.08 -5.44 -3.31
N TYR A 36 -3.81 -5.81 -3.24
CA TYR A 36 -3.01 -5.63 -2.03
C TYR A 36 -2.55 -4.18 -1.95
N PHE A 37 -2.83 -3.54 -0.82
CA PHE A 37 -2.44 -2.19 -0.48
C PHE A 37 -1.51 -2.20 0.72
N ILE A 38 -0.37 -1.53 0.60
CA ILE A 38 0.67 -1.50 1.63
C ILE A 38 0.72 -0.09 2.24
N VAL A 39 0.62 -0.01 3.57
CA VAL A 39 0.72 1.25 4.32
C VAL A 39 2.16 1.75 4.36
N LEU A 40 2.41 2.97 3.86
CA LEU A 40 3.74 3.57 3.84
C LEU A 40 3.99 4.58 4.96
N ASN A 41 2.95 5.06 5.65
CA ASN A 41 3.10 6.01 6.75
C ASN A 41 4.04 5.45 7.81
N SER A 42 4.96 6.27 8.28
CA SER A 42 5.80 5.97 9.46
C SER A 42 4.98 5.86 10.74
N ASN A 43 4.01 6.76 10.92
CA ASN A 43 3.04 6.70 12.00
C ASN A 43 1.62 6.78 11.44
N PRO A 44 1.01 5.63 11.07
CA PRO A 44 -0.32 5.61 10.50
C PRO A 44 -1.42 5.97 11.49
N LEU A 45 -1.12 6.10 12.79
CA LEU A 45 -2.11 6.49 13.82
C LEU A 45 -2.10 7.98 14.13
N SER A 46 -1.02 8.70 13.82
CA SER A 46 -0.92 10.15 14.04
C SER A 46 -1.49 10.98 12.90
N GLY A 47 -1.79 10.37 11.76
CA GLY A 47 -2.36 11.03 10.60
C GLY A 47 -3.76 10.50 10.29
N GLU A 48 -4.61 11.36 9.71
CA GLU A 48 -5.91 10.95 9.20
C GLU A 48 -5.78 10.19 7.86
N LEU A 49 -4.72 10.48 7.09
CA LEU A 49 -4.48 9.94 5.75
C LEU A 49 -3.42 8.83 5.73
N LEU A 50 -3.77 7.70 5.12
CA LEU A 50 -2.90 6.59 4.79
C LEU A 50 -2.41 6.71 3.35
N PHE A 51 -1.11 6.51 3.16
CA PHE A 51 -0.46 6.43 1.87
C PHE A 51 -0.30 4.97 1.49
N LEU A 52 -1.04 4.56 0.47
CA LEU A 52 -1.09 3.19 0.00
C LEU A 52 -0.46 3.10 -1.39
N VAL A 53 0.40 2.11 -1.56
CA VAL A 53 0.81 1.63 -2.89
C VAL A 53 0.17 0.29 -3.14
N TRP A 54 -0.11 0.00 -4.42
CA TRP A 54 -0.77 -1.25 -4.79
C TRP A 54 0.16 -2.18 -5.55
N ALA A 55 0.07 -3.46 -5.21
CA ALA A 55 0.93 -4.48 -5.77
C ALA A 55 0.31 -5.05 -7.08
N LYS A 56 1.10 -5.09 -8.15
CA LYS A 56 0.73 -5.69 -9.44
C LYS A 56 1.57 -6.94 -9.67
N THR A 57 0.92 -8.08 -9.85
CA THR A 57 1.61 -9.31 -10.26
C THR A 57 2.36 -9.05 -11.58
N LEU A 58 3.64 -9.43 -11.62
CA LEU A 58 4.48 -9.25 -12.79
C LEU A 58 3.91 -10.03 -13.98
N SER A 59 3.82 -9.35 -15.11
CA SER A 59 3.40 -9.93 -16.37
C SER A 59 4.06 -9.17 -17.52
N ALA A 60 4.08 -9.75 -18.72
CA ALA A 60 4.61 -9.08 -19.90
C ALA A 60 4.00 -7.69 -20.13
N LYS A 61 2.72 -7.51 -19.78
CA LYS A 61 2.04 -6.21 -19.86
C LYS A 61 2.60 -5.18 -18.89
N VAL A 62 3.03 -5.61 -17.70
CA VAL A 62 3.62 -4.73 -16.70
C VAL A 62 5.02 -4.29 -17.14
N TYR A 63 5.84 -5.19 -17.68
CA TYR A 63 7.13 -4.81 -18.26
C TYR A 63 6.97 -3.82 -19.41
N LEU A 64 6.06 -4.10 -20.36
CA LEU A 64 5.75 -3.17 -21.45
C LEU A 64 5.26 -1.81 -20.93
N TYR A 65 4.47 -1.79 -19.85
CA TYR A 65 4.05 -0.53 -19.23
C TYR A 65 5.24 0.25 -18.66
N ILE A 66 6.11 -0.42 -17.90
CA ILE A 66 7.31 0.17 -17.31
C ILE A 66 8.21 0.75 -18.41
N ASP A 67 8.50 -0.03 -19.45
CA ASP A 67 9.37 0.38 -20.57
C ASP A 67 8.82 1.60 -21.32
N ASN A 68 7.49 1.74 -21.41
CA ASN A 68 6.84 2.85 -22.09
C ASN A 68 6.54 4.05 -21.19
N SER A 69 6.66 3.92 -19.86
CA SER A 69 6.19 4.94 -18.90
C SER A 69 7.02 6.22 -18.89
N SER A 70 8.24 6.21 -19.44
CA SER A 70 9.25 7.28 -19.30
C SER A 70 9.55 7.67 -17.84
N LEU A 71 9.13 6.85 -16.87
CA LEU A 71 9.36 7.06 -15.44
C LEU A 71 10.68 6.39 -15.01
N PRO A 72 11.35 6.89 -13.97
CA PRO A 72 12.57 6.29 -13.47
C PRO A 72 12.34 4.84 -13.02
N LEU A 73 13.20 3.91 -13.45
CA LEU A 73 13.02 2.48 -13.16
C LEU A 73 12.99 2.16 -11.65
N ASP A 74 13.69 2.96 -10.85
CA ASP A 74 13.74 2.80 -9.39
C ASP A 74 12.45 3.24 -8.66
N THR A 75 11.45 3.70 -9.39
CA THR A 75 10.08 3.93 -8.90
C THR A 75 9.19 2.69 -9.07
N PHE A 76 9.67 1.65 -9.74
CA PHE A 76 9.05 0.33 -9.81
C PHE A 76 9.83 -0.62 -8.92
N VAL A 77 9.21 -1.06 -7.83
CA VAL A 77 9.88 -1.83 -6.78
C VAL A 77 9.38 -3.26 -6.77
N ASP A 78 10.27 -4.21 -6.98
CA ASP A 78 9.96 -5.63 -6.91
C ASP A 78 9.77 -6.08 -5.45
N ILE A 79 8.69 -6.82 -5.20
CA ILE A 79 8.49 -7.59 -3.99
C ILE A 79 9.08 -8.97 -4.24
N THR A 80 10.30 -9.16 -3.75
CA THR A 80 11.06 -10.41 -3.90
C THR A 80 10.90 -11.36 -2.72
N GLU A 81 10.33 -10.89 -1.61
CA GLU A 81 10.02 -11.72 -0.46
C GLU A 81 8.90 -12.70 -0.80
N GLN A 82 9.14 -13.99 -0.57
CA GLN A 82 8.06 -14.98 -0.57
C GLN A 82 7.29 -14.82 0.74
N CYS A 83 6.13 -14.20 0.65
CA CYS A 83 5.18 -14.11 1.75
C CYS A 83 3.84 -14.70 1.32
N ASP A 84 3.06 -15.21 2.27
CA ASP A 84 1.83 -15.97 2.01
C ASP A 84 0.82 -15.22 1.13
N TRP A 85 0.86 -13.88 1.18
CA TRP A 85 -0.03 -13.03 0.40
C TRP A 85 0.52 -12.59 -0.96
N CYS A 86 1.82 -12.77 -1.19
CA CYS A 86 2.50 -12.48 -2.46
C CYS A 86 3.19 -13.73 -3.02
N PRO A 87 2.42 -14.78 -3.42
CA PRO A 87 3.00 -16.04 -3.89
C PRO A 87 3.66 -15.91 -5.28
N ASN A 88 3.37 -14.83 -6.01
CA ASN A 88 3.88 -14.60 -7.36
C ASN A 88 4.85 -13.41 -7.34
N PRO A 89 5.85 -13.39 -8.24
CA PRO A 89 6.66 -12.21 -8.49
C PRO A 89 5.76 -11.01 -8.74
N THR A 90 5.96 -9.94 -7.98
CA THR A 90 5.06 -8.79 -7.93
C THR A 90 5.90 -7.53 -7.91
N VAL A 91 5.44 -6.52 -8.62
CA VAL A 91 6.06 -5.19 -8.66
C VAL A 91 5.05 -4.16 -8.16
N VAL A 92 5.56 -3.17 -7.46
CA VAL A 92 4.79 -2.03 -6.96
C VAL A 92 5.19 -0.80 -7.74
N ASP A 93 4.18 -0.14 -8.30
CA ASP A 93 4.33 1.16 -8.95
C ASP A 93 4.26 2.26 -7.91
N CYS A 94 5.41 2.80 -7.52
CA CYS A 94 5.52 3.84 -6.49
C CYS A 94 5.18 5.25 -7.02
N ASN A 95 4.79 5.37 -8.29
CA ASN A 95 4.38 6.65 -8.88
C ASN A 95 2.91 6.97 -8.67
N ASN A 96 2.10 5.96 -8.32
CA ASN A 96 0.68 6.12 -8.11
C ASN A 96 0.31 5.72 -6.67
N LEU A 97 0.22 6.73 -5.80
CA LEU A 97 -0.24 6.55 -4.44
C LEU A 97 -1.73 6.75 -4.33
N ILE A 98 -2.35 5.92 -3.50
CA ILE A 98 -3.73 6.07 -3.08
C ILE A 98 -3.73 6.64 -1.67
N GLU A 99 -4.38 7.79 -1.51
CA GLU A 99 -4.63 8.40 -0.21
C GLU A 99 -6.00 7.89 0.31
N LYS A 100 -6.03 7.41 1.56
CA LYS A 100 -7.28 6.95 2.22
C LYS A 100 -7.37 7.43 3.65
N ASP A 101 -8.56 7.82 4.07
CA ASP A 101 -8.79 8.05 5.49
C ASP A 101 -8.84 6.71 6.25
N ILE A 102 -8.36 6.67 7.49
CA ILE A 102 -8.49 5.47 8.35
C ILE A 102 -9.96 5.05 8.50
N SER A 103 -10.89 6.01 8.56
CA SER A 103 -12.32 5.75 8.59
C SER A 103 -12.80 4.97 7.36
N GLU A 104 -12.23 5.19 6.17
CA GLU A 104 -12.56 4.39 4.98
C GLU A 104 -12.18 2.92 5.16
N LEU A 105 -11.04 2.63 5.81
CA LEU A 105 -10.64 1.25 6.11
C LEU A 105 -11.55 0.63 7.18
N ILE A 106 -11.96 1.41 8.18
CA ILE A 106 -12.90 0.98 9.22
C ILE A 106 -14.25 0.62 8.60
N ASP A 107 -14.76 1.47 7.71
CA ASP A 107 -16.01 1.24 7.00
C ASP A 107 -15.92 0.02 6.07
N LYS A 108 -14.82 -0.12 5.31
CA LYS A 108 -14.59 -1.32 4.48
C LYS A 108 -14.49 -2.59 5.34
N LEU A 109 -13.88 -2.54 6.53
CA LEU A 109 -13.82 -3.69 7.45
C LEU A 109 -15.22 -4.02 8.01
N LYS A 110 -15.98 -3.00 8.41
CA LYS A 110 -17.36 -3.13 8.92
C LYS A 110 -18.27 -3.78 7.87
N ASP A 111 -18.12 -3.38 6.62
CA ASP A 111 -18.84 -3.94 5.46
C ASP A 111 -18.32 -5.31 4.98
N LYS A 112 -17.28 -5.86 5.63
CA LYS A 112 -16.60 -7.11 5.22
C LYS A 112 -16.01 -7.03 3.80
N LYS A 113 -15.63 -5.82 3.36
CA LYS A 113 -15.01 -5.53 2.05
C LYS A 113 -13.48 -5.42 2.13
N LEU A 114 -12.91 -5.48 3.33
CA LEU A 114 -11.47 -5.42 3.59
C LEU A 114 -11.02 -6.62 4.39
N ASP A 115 -9.94 -7.24 3.92
CA ASP A 115 -9.22 -8.30 4.62
C ASP A 115 -7.88 -7.75 5.12
N MET A 116 -7.52 -8.08 6.36
CA MET A 116 -6.21 -7.77 6.95
C MET A 116 -5.29 -8.94 6.64
N ILE A 117 -4.25 -8.67 5.86
CA ILE A 117 -3.48 -9.73 5.20
C ILE A 117 -2.19 -10.05 5.95
N GLY A 118 -1.42 -9.03 6.31
CA GLY A 118 -0.11 -9.25 6.91
C GLY A 118 0.75 -8.01 6.90
N LEU A 119 2.06 -8.23 6.81
CA LEU A 119 3.08 -7.19 6.78
C LEU A 119 4.10 -7.50 5.69
N VAL A 120 4.63 -6.45 5.06
CA VAL A 120 5.90 -6.53 4.32
C VAL A 120 7.09 -6.53 5.28
N SER A 121 8.24 -7.04 4.84
CA SER A 121 9.48 -6.85 5.59
C SER A 121 9.91 -5.37 5.63
N VAL A 122 10.77 -5.06 6.60
CA VAL A 122 11.35 -3.73 6.77
C VAL A 122 12.13 -3.30 5.53
N ASP A 123 12.84 -4.22 4.87
CA ASP A 123 13.62 -3.93 3.67
C ASP A 123 12.73 -3.65 2.47
N THR A 124 11.67 -4.43 2.27
CA THR A 124 10.64 -4.13 1.25
C THR A 124 10.03 -2.75 1.51
N LEU A 125 9.62 -2.45 2.75
CA LEU A 125 9.05 -1.15 3.10
C LEU A 125 10.00 0.01 2.80
N LYS A 126 11.29 -0.12 3.16
CA LYS A 126 12.31 0.89 2.85
C LYS A 126 12.46 1.12 1.34
N ASN A 127 12.47 0.04 0.56
CA ASN A 127 12.56 0.13 -0.90
C ASN A 127 11.34 0.82 -1.50
N LEU A 128 10.14 0.49 -1.01
CA LEU A 128 8.89 1.16 -1.43
C LEU A 128 8.92 2.65 -1.12
N VAL A 129 9.28 3.03 0.11
CA VAL A 129 9.41 4.44 0.50
C VAL A 129 10.44 5.14 -0.37
N ALA A 130 11.62 4.53 -0.60
CA ALA A 130 12.65 5.09 -1.47
C ALA A 130 12.14 5.30 -2.91
N GLY A 131 11.40 4.34 -3.47
CA GLY A 131 10.78 4.46 -4.79
C GLY A 131 9.78 5.63 -4.86
N VAL A 132 8.92 5.79 -3.85
CA VAL A 132 7.98 6.93 -3.75
C VAL A 132 8.72 8.26 -3.68
N LEU A 133 9.81 8.35 -2.90
CA LEU A 133 10.59 9.59 -2.76
C LEU A 133 11.27 10.00 -4.07
N LYS A 134 11.61 9.05 -4.93
CA LYS A 134 12.21 9.30 -6.24
C LYS A 134 11.20 9.60 -7.35
N SER A 135 9.93 9.22 -7.17
CA SER A 135 8.91 9.44 -8.19
C SER A 135 8.73 10.91 -8.53
N PRO A 136 8.78 11.32 -9.82
CA PRO A 136 8.52 12.70 -10.21
C PRO A 136 7.04 13.08 -10.09
N LEU A 137 6.14 12.10 -9.96
CA LEU A 137 4.69 12.31 -9.94
C LEU A 137 4.12 12.48 -8.53
N VAL A 138 4.88 12.12 -7.50
CA VAL A 138 4.43 12.21 -6.10
C VAL A 138 4.70 13.60 -5.55
N ASP A 139 3.65 14.21 -4.99
CA ASP A 139 3.72 15.56 -4.44
C ASP A 139 4.75 15.68 -3.29
N ARG A 140 5.40 16.85 -3.22
CA ARG A 140 6.44 17.13 -2.22
C ARG A 140 5.92 17.06 -0.79
N ARG A 141 4.65 17.40 -0.54
CA ARG A 141 4.00 17.28 0.78
C ARG A 141 4.00 15.83 1.24
N ILE A 142 3.59 14.89 0.38
CA ILE A 142 3.53 13.46 0.68
C ILE A 142 4.93 12.94 0.99
N LYS A 143 5.91 13.29 0.16
CA LYS A 143 7.31 12.91 0.37
C LYS A 143 7.86 13.38 1.72
N LYS A 144 7.53 14.61 2.13
CA LYS A 144 7.91 15.12 3.47
C LYS A 144 7.31 14.25 4.57
N LEU A 145 6.02 13.92 4.49
CA LEU A 145 5.33 13.09 5.50
C LEU A 145 5.95 11.69 5.62
N LEU A 146 6.47 11.12 4.53
CA LEU A 146 7.17 9.83 4.55
C LEU A 146 8.63 9.91 5.07
N GLN A 147 9.22 11.11 5.10
CA GLN A 147 10.61 11.33 5.54
C GLN A 147 10.75 11.61 7.03
N VAL A 148 9.70 12.10 7.71
CA VAL A 148 9.80 12.68 9.07
C VAL A 148 10.37 11.71 10.11
N ASP A 149 10.24 10.39 9.92
CA ASP A 149 10.63 9.40 10.94
C ASP A 149 11.68 8.37 10.46
N ASN A 150 12.38 8.64 9.35
CA ASN A 150 13.51 7.82 8.87
C ASN A 150 14.89 8.33 9.35
N GLN A 151 14.93 9.18 10.39
CA GLN A 151 16.15 9.65 11.06
C GLN A 151 16.38 8.92 12.38
#